data_AF-A0AA35Z7B7-F1
#
_entry.id   AF-A0AA35Z7B7-F1
#
_cell.length_a   1.000
_cell.length_b   1.000
_cell.length_c   1.000
_cell.angle_alpha   90.00
_cell.angle_beta   90.00
_cell.angle_gamma   90.00
#
_symmetry.space_group_name_H-M   'P 1'
#
loop_
_entity.id
_entity.type
_entity.pdbx_description
1 polymer ?
#
loop_
_entity_poly.entity_id
_entity_poly.type
_entity_poly.pdbx_seq_one_letter_code
_entity_poly.pdbx_strand_id
1 'polypeptide(L)'
;MIWQREAVQLRQQLEYLQQSHRQLLGEELFGLNVNDLQNLEAQLERSLKGVRTKKEQALTIEVKELHHKGSLVAHENEELHKKLDLLLQEQAELKKVYGLHCNNNELHAHVSLQLSQPQPQKNYLPTETMILGLQLNSKTC
;
A
#
# COMPACT_ATOMS: atom_id res chain seq x y z
N MET A 1 -1.88 -28.83 -48.08
CA MET A 1 -2.30 -27.44 -48.39
C MET A 1 -2.97 -26.73 -47.21
N ILE A 2 -3.92 -27.34 -46.48
CA ILE A 2 -4.63 -26.68 -45.36
C ILE A 2 -3.68 -26.22 -44.25
N TRP A 3 -2.82 -27.11 -43.75
CA TRP A 3 -1.83 -26.79 -42.71
C TRP A 3 -0.82 -25.70 -43.10
N GLN A 4 -0.46 -25.61 -44.38
CA GLN A 4 0.42 -24.54 -44.86
C GLN A 4 -0.28 -23.19 -44.83
N ARG A 5 -1.54 -23.13 -45.28
CA ARG A 5 -2.36 -21.93 -45.23
C ARG A 5 -2.56 -21.47 -43.79
N GLU A 6 -2.91 -22.39 -42.89
CA GLU A 6 -3.14 -22.11 -41.49
C GLU A 6 -1.86 -21.62 -40.79
N ALA A 7 -0.72 -22.26 -41.07
CA ALA A 7 0.56 -21.81 -40.54
C ALA A 7 0.95 -20.41 -41.05
N VAL A 8 0.62 -20.04 -42.30
CA VAL A 8 0.83 -18.69 -42.81
C VAL A 8 -0.08 -17.68 -42.12
N GLN A 9 -1.36 -18.02 -41.90
CA GLN A 9 -2.30 -17.14 -41.20
C GLN A 9 -1.86 -16.88 -39.75
N LEU A 10 -1.45 -17.93 -39.02
CA LEU A 10 -0.96 -17.78 -37.65
C LEU A 10 0.31 -16.93 -37.58
N ARG A 11 1.24 -17.07 -38.53
CA ARG A 11 2.42 -16.22 -38.62
C ARG A 11 2.06 -14.75 -38.82
N GLN A 12 1.14 -14.45 -39.72
CA GLN A 12 0.66 -13.08 -39.94
C GLN A 12 -0.01 -12.48 -38.70
N GLN A 13 -0.81 -13.27 -37.97
CA GLN A 13 -1.43 -12.82 -36.72
C GLN A 13 -0.38 -12.52 -35.65
N LEU A 14 0.66 -13.36 -35.54
CA LEU A 14 1.76 -13.15 -34.61
C LEU A 14 2.55 -11.88 -34.95
N GLU A 15 2.90 -11.69 -36.22
CA GLU A 15 3.62 -10.51 -36.70
C GLU A 15 2.83 -9.22 -36.41
N TYR A 16 1.53 -9.22 -36.70
CA TYR A 16 0.63 -8.11 -36.38
C TYR A 16 0.59 -7.83 -34.87
N LEU A 17 0.45 -8.87 -34.04
CA LEU A 17 0.41 -8.71 -32.59
C LEU A 17 1.73 -8.15 -32.04
N GLN A 18 2.87 -8.63 -32.54
CA GLN A 18 4.19 -8.14 -32.15
C GLN A 18 4.40 -6.68 -32.56
N GLN A 19 3.98 -6.31 -33.77
CA GLN A 19 4.04 -4.92 -34.22
C GLN A 19 3.15 -4.02 -33.36
N SER A 20 1.92 -4.44 -33.08
CA SER A 20 1.00 -3.70 -32.20
C SER A 20 1.58 -3.52 -30.79
N HIS A 21 2.24 -4.55 -30.24
CA HIS A 21 2.90 -4.46 -28.95
C HIS A 21 4.03 -3.42 -28.95
N ARG A 22 4.89 -3.41 -29.98
CA ARG A 22 5.94 -2.38 -30.13
C ARG A 22 5.36 -0.98 -30.25
N GLN A 23 4.29 -0.81 -31.04
CA GLN A 23 3.58 0.47 -31.14
C GLN A 23 3.00 0.92 -29.80
N LEU A 24 2.41 0.02 -29.02
CA LEU A 24 1.92 0.32 -27.67
C LEU A 24 3.06 0.74 -26.71
N LEU A 25 4.29 0.29 -26.95
CA LEU A 25 5.49 0.74 -26.23
C LEU A 25 6.06 2.07 -26.77
N GLY A 26 5.48 2.63 -27.83
CA GLY A 26 5.98 3.84 -28.49
C GLY A 26 7.11 3.59 -29.49
N GLU A 27 7.35 2.34 -29.86
CA GLU A 27 8.37 1.92 -30.83
C GLU A 27 7.75 1.77 -32.24
N GLU A 28 8.57 1.90 -33.29
CA GLU A 28 8.17 1.65 -34.69
C GLU A 28 6.88 2.39 -35.13
N LEU A 29 6.71 3.65 -34.68
CA LEU A 29 5.54 4.49 -35.01
C LEU A 29 5.57 5.09 -36.42
N PHE A 30 6.64 4.84 -37.18
CA PHE A 30 6.77 5.31 -38.55
C PHE A 30 5.67 4.68 -39.43
N GLY A 31 5.03 5.48 -40.28
CA GLY A 31 3.94 5.02 -41.16
C GLY A 31 2.55 5.05 -40.53
N LEU A 32 2.41 5.35 -39.24
CA LEU A 32 1.12 5.69 -38.64
C LEU A 32 0.73 7.12 -39.01
N ASN A 33 -0.55 7.32 -39.36
CA ASN A 33 -1.08 8.66 -39.56
C ASN A 33 -1.48 9.30 -38.21
N VAL A 34 -1.84 10.59 -38.24
CA VAL A 34 -2.22 11.34 -37.02
C VAL A 34 -3.41 10.71 -36.30
N ASN A 35 -4.40 10.20 -37.03
CA ASN A 35 -5.57 9.55 -36.45
C ASN A 35 -5.21 8.21 -35.78
N ASP A 36 -4.30 7.45 -36.37
CA ASP A 36 -3.82 6.19 -35.79
C ASP A 36 -3.06 6.46 -34.48
N LEU A 37 -2.21 7.49 -34.46
CA LEU A 37 -1.49 7.92 -33.26
C LEU A 37 -2.44 8.40 -32.16
N GLN A 38 -3.46 9.18 -32.50
CA GLN A 38 -4.49 9.61 -31.53
C GLN A 38 -5.27 8.42 -30.96
N ASN A 39 -5.60 7.42 -31.78
CA ASN A 39 -6.26 6.21 -31.31
C ASN A 39 -5.37 5.40 -30.36
N LEU A 40 -4.08 5.30 -30.68
CA LEU A 40 -3.08 4.62 -29.86
C LEU A 40 -2.92 5.32 -28.49
N GLU A 41 -2.77 6.64 -28.50
CA GLU A 41 -2.71 7.46 -27.29
C GLU A 41 -3.96 7.28 -26.43
N ALA A 42 -5.15 7.39 -27.03
CA ALA A 42 -6.40 7.22 -26.31
C ALA A 42 -6.56 5.80 -25.74
N GLN A 43 -6.05 4.77 -26.43
CA GLN A 43 -6.04 3.40 -25.92
C GLN A 43 -5.10 3.25 -24.71
N LEU A 44 -3.90 3.81 -24.78
CA LEU A 44 -2.95 3.80 -23.67
C LEU A 44 -3.48 4.57 -22.47
N GLU A 45 -4.06 5.75 -22.69
CA GLU A 45 -4.65 6.57 -21.63
C GLU A 45 -5.79 5.83 -20.90
N ARG A 46 -6.73 5.25 -21.65
CA ARG A 46 -7.83 4.45 -21.08
C ARG A 46 -7.30 3.27 -20.26
N SER A 47 -6.32 2.55 -20.79
CA SER A 47 -5.73 1.37 -20.14
C SER A 47 -4.99 1.77 -18.87
N LEU A 48 -4.16 2.81 -18.93
CA LEU A 48 -3.41 3.34 -17.80
C LEU A 48 -4.34 3.85 -16.70
N LYS A 49 -5.39 4.58 -17.06
CA LYS A 49 -6.43 5.01 -16.14
C LYS A 49 -7.09 3.81 -15.46
N GLY A 50 -7.44 2.78 -16.23
CA GLY A 50 -7.99 1.54 -15.69
C GLY A 50 -7.08 0.85 -14.67
N VAL A 51 -5.78 0.72 -14.99
CA VAL A 51 -4.77 0.14 -14.10
C VAL A 51 -4.63 0.97 -12.82
N ARG A 52 -4.51 2.30 -12.94
CA ARG A 52 -4.41 3.22 -11.80
C ARG A 52 -5.62 3.12 -10.89
N THR A 53 -6.84 3.16 -11.45
CA THR A 53 -8.07 3.05 -10.66
C THR A 53 -8.14 1.71 -9.91
N LYS A 54 -7.79 0.59 -10.55
CA LYS A 54 -7.79 -0.71 -9.88
C LYS A 54 -6.76 -0.77 -8.74
N LYS A 55 -5.56 -0.23 -8.98
CA LYS A 55 -4.51 -0.15 -7.95
C LYS A 55 -4.96 0.73 -6.78
N GLU A 56 -5.54 1.88 -7.07
CA GLU A 56 -6.04 2.82 -6.05
C GLU A 56 -7.14 2.18 -5.20
N GLN A 57 -8.09 1.48 -5.84
CA GLN A 57 -9.15 0.76 -5.15
C GLN A 57 -8.59 -0.32 -4.22
N ALA A 58 -7.65 -1.14 -4.71
CA ALA A 58 -7.03 -2.19 -3.91
C ALA A 58 -6.28 -1.61 -2.69
N LEU A 59 -5.45 -0.58 -2.90
CA LEU A 59 -4.72 0.08 -1.82
C LEU A 59 -5.65 0.76 -0.82
N THR A 60 -6.73 1.39 -1.29
CA THR A 60 -7.73 2.02 -0.41
C THR A 60 -8.40 0.99 0.49
N ILE A 61 -8.71 -0.20 -0.05
CA ILE A 61 -9.27 -1.31 0.74
C ILE A 61 -8.26 -1.76 1.79
N GLU A 62 -7.02 -2.02 1.40
CA GLU A 62 -5.95 -2.46 2.30
C GLU A 62 -5.70 -1.47 3.44
N VAL A 63 -5.64 -0.17 3.13
CA VAL A 63 -5.48 0.89 4.14
C VAL A 63 -6.65 0.88 5.14
N LYS A 64 -7.89 0.73 4.65
CA LYS A 64 -9.07 0.67 5.54
C LYS A 64 -9.05 -0.55 6.45
N GLU A 65 -8.68 -1.71 5.91
CA GLU A 65 -8.57 -2.95 6.68
C GLU A 65 -7.49 -2.84 7.76
N LEU A 66 -6.32 -2.33 7.40
CA LEU A 66 -5.22 -2.12 8.35
C LEU A 66 -5.58 -1.10 9.43
N HIS A 67 -6.24 0.00 9.05
CA HIS A 67 -6.72 0.99 10.01
C HIS A 67 -7.74 0.38 10.98
N HIS A 68 -8.70 -0.41 10.48
CA HIS A 68 -9.68 -1.09 11.33
C HIS A 68 -9.01 -2.06 12.30
N LYS A 69 -8.08 -2.89 11.82
CA LYS A 69 -7.32 -3.82 12.65
C LYS A 69 -6.48 -3.09 13.70
N GLY A 70 -5.82 -2.00 13.32
CA GLY A 70 -5.05 -1.16 14.24
C GLY A 70 -5.92 -0.57 15.35
N SER A 71 -7.11 -0.09 15.00
CA SER A 71 -8.09 0.43 15.97
C SER A 71 -8.55 -0.65 16.95
N LEU A 72 -8.86 -1.85 16.45
CA LEU A 72 -9.28 -2.98 17.29
C LEU A 72 -8.19 -3.38 18.29
N VAL A 73 -6.95 -3.54 17.81
CA VAL A 73 -5.81 -3.90 18.67
C VAL A 73 -5.52 -2.79 19.70
N ALA A 74 -5.63 -1.52 19.31
CA ALA A 74 -5.45 -0.41 20.24
C ALA A 74 -6.51 -0.44 21.35
N HIS A 75 -7.76 -0.73 21.00
CA HIS A 75 -8.86 -0.85 21.95
C HIS A 75 -8.66 -2.03 22.92
N GLU A 76 -8.35 -3.22 22.40
CA GLU A 76 -8.06 -4.40 23.23
C GLU A 76 -6.88 -4.16 24.18
N ASN A 77 -5.82 -3.50 23.68
CA ASN A 77 -4.67 -3.17 24.51
C ASN A 77 -5.03 -2.18 25.64
N GLU A 78 -5.88 -1.18 25.35
CA GLU A 78 -6.39 -0.27 26.37
C GLU A 78 -7.18 -1.02 27.45
N GLU A 79 -8.04 -1.96 27.08
CA GLU A 79 -8.78 -2.79 28.04
C GLU A 79 -7.85 -3.67 28.89
N LEU A 80 -6.82 -4.26 28.28
CA LEU A 80 -5.84 -5.06 29.00
C LEU A 80 -5.03 -4.22 29.99
N HIS A 81 -4.64 -3.00 29.60
CA HIS A 81 -3.97 -2.07 30.52
C HIS A 81 -4.87 -1.72 31.71
N LYS A 82 -6.15 -1.41 31.49
CA LYS A 82 -7.10 -1.16 32.59
C LYS A 82 -7.24 -2.36 33.53
N LYS A 83 -7.31 -3.58 32.99
CA LYS A 83 -7.36 -4.80 33.80
C LYS A 83 -6.08 -5.00 34.60
N LEU A 84 -4.92 -4.73 34.00
CA LEU A 84 -3.63 -4.82 34.69
C LEU A 84 -3.54 -3.82 35.84
N ASP A 85 -3.98 -2.58 35.63
CA ASP A 85 -3.99 -1.54 36.68
C ASP A 85 -4.87 -1.96 37.87
N LEU A 86 -6.05 -2.53 37.61
CA LEU A 86 -6.94 -3.05 38.65
C LEU A 86 -6.29 -4.21 39.44
N LEU A 87 -5.65 -5.15 38.75
CA LEU A 87 -4.96 -6.27 39.40
C LEU A 87 -3.76 -5.81 40.25
N LEU A 88 -3.01 -4.82 39.77
CA LEU A 88 -1.91 -4.22 40.53
C LEU A 88 -2.42 -3.52 41.79
N GLN A 89 -3.55 -2.82 41.70
CA GLN A 89 -4.21 -2.21 42.86
C GLN A 89 -4.65 -3.28 43.87
N GLU A 90 -5.35 -4.33 43.43
CA GLU A 90 -5.79 -5.42 44.30
C GLU A 90 -4.60 -6.12 44.97
N GLN A 91 -3.51 -6.39 44.23
CA GLN A 91 -2.29 -6.95 44.81
C GLN A 91 -1.69 -6.05 45.89
N ALA A 92 -1.67 -4.73 45.67
CA ALA A 92 -1.16 -3.79 46.65
C ALA A 92 -2.02 -3.77 47.92
N GLU A 93 -3.34 -3.91 47.79
CA GLU A 93 -4.26 -4.04 48.91
C GLU A 93 -4.06 -5.36 49.67
N LEU A 94 -3.95 -6.49 48.97
CA LEU A 94 -3.69 -7.80 49.59
C LEU A 94 -2.34 -7.83 50.34
N LYS A 95 -1.28 -7.26 49.78
CA LYS A 95 0.03 -7.16 50.48
C LYS A 95 -0.06 -6.38 51.79
N LYS A 96 -0.91 -5.35 51.86
CA LYS A 96 -1.16 -4.59 53.10
C LYS A 96 -1.90 -5.43 54.15
N VAL A 97 -2.89 -6.23 53.72
CA VAL A 97 -3.71 -7.07 54.63
C VAL A 97 -2.91 -8.24 55.20
N TYR A 98 -2.08 -8.89 54.39
CA TYR A 98 -1.35 -10.10 54.80
C TYR A 98 0.06 -9.85 55.36
N GLY A 99 0.52 -8.59 55.45
CA GLY A 99 1.81 -8.25 56.08
C GLY A 99 3.04 -8.89 55.42
N LEU A 100 2.95 -9.33 54.17
CA LEU A 100 4.06 -9.94 53.44
C LEU A 100 5.01 -8.85 52.94
N HIS A 101 6.06 -8.58 53.71
CA HIS A 101 7.17 -7.73 53.28
C HIS A 101 8.14 -8.55 52.42
N CYS A 102 7.99 -8.51 51.10
CA CYS A 102 9.06 -8.87 50.19
C CYS A 102 9.90 -7.60 49.92
N ASN A 103 11.20 -7.65 50.21
CA ASN A 103 12.14 -6.58 49.91
C ASN A 103 12.12 -6.27 48.40
N ASN A 104 11.52 -5.15 48.03
CA ASN A 104 11.23 -4.75 46.65
C ASN A 104 12.49 -4.18 45.98
N ASN A 105 13.43 -5.03 45.57
CA ASN A 105 14.49 -4.60 44.63
C ASN A 105 14.29 -5.15 43.20
N GLU A 106 13.19 -5.83 42.89
CA GLU A 106 13.08 -6.51 41.58
C GLU A 106 11.69 -6.55 40.93
N LEU A 107 10.76 -5.68 41.32
CA LEU A 107 9.43 -5.58 40.70
C LEU A 107 9.03 -4.18 40.24
N HIS A 108 10.03 -3.30 40.10
CA HIS A 108 9.88 -2.03 39.38
C HIS A 108 10.48 -2.13 37.98
N ALA A 109 10.29 -3.27 37.30
CA ALA A 109 10.26 -3.24 35.85
C ALA A 109 8.98 -2.48 35.46
N HIS A 110 9.04 -1.15 35.53
CA HIS A 110 8.20 -0.31 34.72
C HIS A 110 8.51 -0.74 33.30
N VAL A 111 7.79 -1.73 32.78
CA VAL A 111 7.86 -2.11 31.39
C VAL A 111 7.20 -0.94 30.67
N SER A 112 8.00 0.11 30.45
CA SER A 112 7.76 1.08 29.41
C SER A 112 7.81 0.28 28.11
N LEU A 113 6.73 -0.41 27.77
CA LEU A 113 6.44 -0.69 26.39
C LEU A 113 6.13 0.68 25.81
N GLN A 114 7.20 1.41 25.45
CA GLN A 114 7.09 2.43 24.43
C GLN A 114 6.52 1.67 23.24
N LEU A 115 5.20 1.74 23.08
CA LEU A 115 4.59 1.55 21.79
C LEU A 115 5.33 2.57 20.93
N SER A 116 6.28 2.08 20.14
CA SER A 116 6.79 2.85 19.02
C SER A 116 5.53 3.34 18.33
N GLN A 117 5.25 4.64 18.44
CA GLN A 117 4.33 5.27 17.50
C GLN A 117 4.73 4.75 16.12
N PRO A 118 3.80 4.44 15.21
CA PRO A 118 4.18 4.12 13.85
C PRO A 118 4.97 5.32 13.34
N GLN A 119 6.30 5.21 13.39
CA GLN A 119 7.16 6.20 12.81
C GLN A 119 6.78 6.17 11.34
N PRO A 120 6.46 7.30 10.71
CA PRO A 120 6.43 7.32 9.26
C PRO A 120 7.81 6.83 8.83
N GLN A 121 7.88 5.61 8.29
CA GLN A 121 9.10 5.07 7.72
C GLN A 121 9.46 6.02 6.58
N LYS A 122 10.33 6.99 6.87
CA LYS A 122 11.15 7.66 5.86
C LYS A 122 12.14 6.60 5.39
N ASN A 123 11.65 5.68 4.57
CA ASN A 123 12.51 4.93 3.68
C ASN A 123 13.14 5.98 2.77
N TYR A 124 14.43 6.24 3.01
CA TYR A 124 15.29 6.91 2.06
C TYR A 124 15.36 6.02 0.82
N LEU A 125 14.39 6.20 -0.09
CA LEU A 125 14.53 5.81 -1.48
C LEU A 125 15.47 6.85 -2.12
N PRO A 126 16.53 6.42 -2.85
CA PRO A 126 17.32 7.32 -3.67
C PRO A 126 16.38 8.15 -4.54
N THR A 127 16.55 9.46 -4.47
CA THR A 127 15.75 10.47 -5.16
C THR A 127 15.86 10.33 -6.67
N GLU A 128 15.04 9.47 -7.27
CA GLU A 128 14.48 9.72 -8.60
C GLU A 128 12.98 9.96 -8.41
N THR A 129 12.65 11.23 -8.21
CA THR A 129 11.30 11.75 -8.11
C THR A 129 10.46 11.36 -9.31
N MET A 130 9.51 10.44 -9.15
CA MET A 130 8.33 10.41 -10.01
C MET A 130 7.49 11.65 -9.69
N ILE A 131 7.59 12.66 -10.54
CA ILE A 131 6.76 13.87 -10.51
C ILE A 131 5.30 13.44 -10.78
N LEU A 132 4.52 13.27 -9.72
CA LEU A 132 3.06 13.25 -9.82
C LEU A 132 2.60 14.71 -9.77
N GLY A 133 2.41 15.29 -10.96
CA GLY A 133 1.97 16.66 -11.15
C GLY A 133 0.59 16.90 -10.52
N LEU A 134 0.59 17.46 -9.33
CA LEU A 134 -0.53 18.21 -8.77
C LEU A 134 0.02 19.57 -8.32
N GLN A 135 0.05 20.53 -9.25
CA GLN A 135 0.22 21.93 -8.90
C GLN A 135 -1.12 22.46 -8.38
N LEU A 136 -1.28 22.52 -7.06
CA LEU A 136 -2.32 23.31 -6.43
C LEU A 136 -1.82 24.76 -6.34
N ASN A 137 -2.24 25.58 -7.30
CA ASN A 137 -2.15 27.03 -7.21
C ASN A 137 -3.19 27.54 -6.22
N SER A 138 -2.78 27.93 -5.01
CA SER A 138 -3.51 28.92 -4.22
C SER A 138 -2.64 30.15 -4.08
N LYS A 139 -2.87 31.13 -4.98
CA LYS A 139 -2.53 32.52 -4.70
C LYS A 139 -3.49 33.02 -3.63
N THR A 140 -3.02 33.19 -2.40
CA THR A 140 -3.71 34.00 -1.39
C THR A 140 -3.38 35.47 -1.64
N CYS A 141 -4.45 36.26 -1.78
CA CYS A 141 -4.44 37.71 -1.63
C CYS A 141 -4.58 38.06 -0.14
#